data_AF-A0A183HRF1-F1
#
_entry.id   AF-A0A183HRF1-F1
#
_cell.length_a   1.000
_cell.length_b   1.000
_cell.length_c   1.000
_cell.angle_alpha   90.00
_cell.angle_beta   90.00
_cell.angle_gamma   90.00
#
_symmetry.space_group_name_H-M   'P 1'
#
loop_
_entity.id
_entity.type
_entity.pdbx_description
1 polymer ?
#
loop_
_entity_poly.entity_id
_entity_poly.type
_entity_poly.pdbx_seq_one_letter_code
_entity_poly.pdbx_strand_id
1 'polypeptide(L)'
;MRILLTNNGSSIVKAILINISLEKRNAQLLCGNDGEGLNLLIDAALDQKDQLLLKIIRNIAIHSGPTQAMFSKWAIRLLKIVVDKKHEKELDLFALECLGIVNQLTSVDWASLAEQVSLIPWIENNLKGQLKSQSDLLLQVIILCGTMARQLDAARLIVPFTDQLVELLTGTNLLIFTNKHFLKAFYSLIRTIEI
;
A
#
# COMPACT_ATOMS: atom_id res chain seq x y z
N MET A 1 -1.73 10.68 21.98
CA MET A 1 -2.27 9.35 21.62
C MET A 1 -3.67 9.12 22.20
N ARG A 2 -3.88 9.20 23.52
CA ARG A 2 -5.20 8.95 24.16
C ARG A 2 -6.41 9.67 23.52
N ILE A 3 -6.26 10.94 23.11
CA ILE A 3 -7.32 11.72 22.44
C ILE A 3 -7.67 11.15 21.04
N LEU A 4 -6.73 10.52 20.35
CA LEU A 4 -6.95 9.92 19.02
C LEU A 4 -7.65 8.57 19.09
N LEU A 5 -7.40 7.83 20.17
CA LEU A 5 -7.94 6.49 20.39
C LEU A 5 -9.39 6.54 20.86
N THR A 6 -9.84 7.70 21.36
CA THR A 6 -11.24 7.95 21.66
C THR A 6 -11.96 8.47 20.41
N ASN A 7 -13.23 8.10 20.22
CA ASN A 7 -14.10 8.59 19.14
C ASN A 7 -14.35 10.12 19.17
N ASN A 8 -13.70 10.83 20.11
CA ASN A 8 -13.74 12.28 20.31
C ASN A 8 -12.51 13.01 19.74
N GLY A 9 -11.62 12.31 19.03
CA GLY A 9 -10.44 12.92 18.41
C GLY A 9 -10.82 13.93 17.33
N SER A 10 -10.64 15.22 17.60
CA SER A 10 -10.91 16.30 16.63
C SER A 10 -10.13 16.09 15.33
N SER A 11 -10.79 16.33 14.19
CA SER A 11 -10.19 16.28 12.84
C SER A 11 -8.93 17.15 12.73
N ILE A 12 -8.87 18.25 13.48
CA ILE A 12 -7.72 19.15 13.55
C ILE A 12 -6.49 18.44 14.10
N VAL A 13 -6.65 17.67 15.19
CA VAL A 13 -5.54 16.93 15.81
C VAL A 13 -5.02 15.87 14.83
N LYS A 14 -5.92 15.15 14.16
CA LYS A 14 -5.56 14.16 13.14
C LYS A 14 -4.83 14.81 11.96
N ALA A 15 -5.27 15.98 11.49
CA ALA A 15 -4.60 16.72 10.43
C ALA A 15 -3.18 17.16 10.80
N ILE A 16 -2.98 17.65 12.04
CA ILE A 16 -1.63 17.97 12.55
C ILE A 16 -0.76 16.71 12.55
N LEU A 17 -1.30 15.56 12.99
CA LEU A 17 -0.56 14.32 13.06
C LEU A 17 -0.17 13.76 11.69
N ILE A 18 -1.04 13.92 10.69
CA ILE A 18 -0.72 13.59 9.29
C ILE A 18 0.53 14.36 8.88
N ASN A 19 0.59 15.68 9.14
CA ASN A 19 1.75 16.48 8.73
C ASN A 19 3.02 16.11 9.50
N ILE A 20 2.96 15.96 10.83
CA ILE A 20 4.19 15.69 11.61
C ILE A 20 4.73 14.27 11.37
N SER A 21 3.87 13.30 11.05
CA SER A 21 4.29 11.91 10.73
C SER A 21 5.04 11.77 9.41
N LEU A 22 5.09 12.83 8.58
CA LEU A 22 5.99 12.88 7.43
C LEU A 22 7.47 12.93 7.84
N GLU A 23 7.77 13.36 9.06
CA GLU A 23 9.13 13.35 9.59
C GLU A 23 9.41 12.00 10.29
N LYS A 24 10.56 11.40 10.00
CA LYS A 24 10.91 10.03 10.41
C LYS A 24 10.95 9.85 11.92
N ARG A 25 11.57 10.77 12.65
CA ARG A 25 11.67 10.70 14.12
C ARG A 25 10.28 10.79 14.75
N ASN A 26 9.41 11.65 14.25
CA ASN A 26 8.02 11.77 14.71
C ASN A 26 7.21 10.51 14.42
N ALA A 27 7.34 9.94 13.22
CA ALA A 27 6.71 8.67 12.89
C ALA A 27 7.15 7.55 13.83
N GLN A 28 8.45 7.48 14.16
CA GLN A 28 8.99 6.51 15.11
C GLN A 28 8.42 6.73 16.53
N LEU A 29 8.30 7.99 16.99
CA LEU A 29 7.67 8.30 18.27
C LEU A 29 6.20 7.88 18.32
N LEU A 30 5.47 8.01 17.20
CA LEU A 30 4.08 7.54 17.08
C LEU A 30 3.96 6.01 17.12
N CYS A 31 4.97 5.27 16.65
CA CYS A 31 4.98 3.82 16.75
C CYS A 31 5.03 3.35 18.21
N GLY A 32 5.58 4.16 19.12
CA GLY A 32 5.82 3.77 20.51
C GLY A 32 6.89 2.69 20.66
N ASN A 33 7.09 2.23 21.89
CA ASN A 33 7.98 1.11 22.18
C ASN A 33 7.42 -0.15 21.51
N ASP A 34 8.27 -0.90 20.81
CA ASP A 34 7.92 -2.16 20.14
C ASP A 34 6.66 -2.12 19.26
N GLY A 35 6.29 -0.94 18.76
CA GLY A 35 5.14 -0.75 17.86
C GLY A 35 3.77 -0.70 18.55
N GLU A 36 3.70 -0.59 19.88
CA GLU A 36 2.41 -0.50 20.61
C GLU A 36 1.54 0.66 20.14
N GLY A 37 2.14 1.83 19.92
CA GLY A 37 1.44 3.01 19.41
C GLY A 37 0.90 2.81 18.00
N LEU A 38 1.66 2.14 17.13
CA LEU A 38 1.21 1.77 15.79
C LEU A 38 0.01 0.81 15.85
N ASN A 39 0.05 -0.17 16.76
CA ASN A 39 -1.05 -1.12 16.93
C ASN A 39 -2.34 -0.41 17.33
N LEU A 40 -2.27 0.47 18.32
CA LEU A 40 -3.42 1.25 18.78
C LEU A 40 -3.98 2.15 17.67
N LEU A 41 -3.12 2.76 16.85
CA LEU A 41 -3.55 3.56 15.71
C LEU A 41 -4.27 2.71 14.65
N ILE A 42 -3.73 1.54 14.31
CA ILE A 42 -4.33 0.65 13.32
C ILE A 42 -5.66 0.10 13.82
N ASP A 43 -5.73 -0.42 15.05
CA ASP A 43 -7.00 -0.90 15.60
C ASP A 43 -8.06 0.19 15.62
N ALA A 44 -7.71 1.40 16.11
CA ALA A 44 -8.64 2.53 16.09
C ALA A 44 -9.09 2.90 14.68
N ALA A 45 -8.18 2.91 13.69
CA ALA A 45 -8.51 3.21 12.30
C ALA A 45 -9.46 2.17 11.70
N LEU A 46 -9.22 0.89 11.99
CA LEU A 46 -10.03 -0.21 11.45
C LEU A 46 -11.40 -0.29 12.11
N ASP A 47 -11.47 -0.15 13.43
CA ASP A 47 -12.73 -0.24 14.19
C ASP A 47 -13.66 0.94 13.88
N GLN A 48 -13.10 2.14 13.72
CA GLN A 48 -13.87 3.36 13.41
C GLN A 48 -14.03 3.61 11.91
N LYS A 49 -13.39 2.81 11.06
CA LYS A 49 -13.23 3.06 9.62
C LYS A 49 -12.72 4.48 9.32
N ASP A 50 -11.75 4.95 10.12
CA ASP A 50 -11.26 6.32 10.08
C ASP A 50 -10.13 6.51 9.04
N GLN A 51 -10.45 7.21 7.95
CA GLN A 51 -9.51 7.48 6.87
C GLN A 51 -8.36 8.41 7.29
N LEU A 52 -8.58 9.37 8.20
CA LEU A 52 -7.52 10.29 8.64
C LEU A 52 -6.47 9.54 9.47
N LEU A 53 -6.90 8.57 10.29
CA LEU A 53 -5.97 7.69 10.99
C LEU A 53 -5.15 6.84 10.01
N LEU A 54 -5.77 6.29 8.95
CA LEU A 54 -5.04 5.58 7.90
C LEU A 54 -3.99 6.46 7.20
N LYS A 55 -4.26 7.74 6.98
CA LYS A 55 -3.27 8.67 6.42
C LYS A 55 -2.05 8.86 7.34
N ILE A 56 -2.26 8.92 8.65
CA ILE A 56 -1.15 8.94 9.64
C ILE A 56 -0.36 7.63 9.54
N ILE A 57 -1.04 6.49 9.52
CA ILE A 57 -0.42 5.16 9.44
C ILE A 57 0.37 5.01 8.14
N ARG A 58 -0.13 5.53 7.02
CA ARG A 58 0.57 5.53 5.73
C ARG A 58 1.86 6.34 5.80
N ASN A 59 1.83 7.52 6.42
CA ASN A 59 3.03 8.32 6.64
C ASN A 59 4.02 7.66 7.60
N ILE A 60 3.58 6.80 8.52
CA ILE A 60 4.49 5.95 9.28
C ILE A 60 5.12 4.88 8.36
N ALA A 61 4.31 4.27 7.50
CA ALA A 61 4.72 3.19 6.61
C ALA A 61 5.70 3.62 5.50
N ILE A 62 5.75 4.90 5.09
CA ILE A 62 6.73 5.34 4.07
C ILE A 62 8.18 5.27 4.58
N HIS A 63 8.38 5.30 5.89
CA HIS A 63 9.73 5.35 6.47
C HIS A 63 10.36 3.96 6.49
N SER A 64 11.62 3.90 6.07
CA SER A 64 12.44 2.69 6.16
C SER A 64 13.04 2.52 7.55
N GLY A 65 13.36 1.26 7.90
CA GLY A 65 14.02 0.90 9.15
C GLY A 65 13.12 0.07 10.09
N PRO A 66 13.33 0.15 11.41
CA PRO A 66 12.65 -0.72 12.37
C PRO A 66 11.10 -0.66 12.34
N THR A 67 10.54 0.48 11.91
CA THR A 67 9.09 0.67 11.81
C THR A 67 8.44 -0.27 10.78
N GLN A 68 9.17 -0.66 9.73
CA GLN A 68 8.66 -1.54 8.67
C GLN A 68 8.24 -2.91 9.21
N ALA A 69 9.10 -3.53 10.02
CA ALA A 69 8.86 -4.86 10.56
C ALA A 69 7.59 -4.91 11.44
N MET A 70 7.24 -3.80 12.09
CA MET A 70 6.05 -3.68 12.95
C MET A 70 4.74 -3.85 12.18
N PHE A 71 4.73 -3.59 10.87
CA PHE A 71 3.55 -3.76 10.01
C PHE A 71 3.26 -5.22 9.63
N SER A 72 4.21 -6.14 9.80
CA SER A 72 4.10 -7.51 9.27
C SER A 72 2.83 -8.22 9.72
N LYS A 73 2.44 -8.08 11.00
CA LYS A 73 1.22 -8.68 11.54
C LYS A 73 -0.08 -8.05 11.02
N TRP A 74 -0.01 -6.83 10.48
CA TRP A 74 -1.15 -6.09 9.95
C TRP A 74 -1.35 -6.27 8.45
N ALA A 75 -0.31 -6.67 7.72
CA ALA A 75 -0.30 -6.74 6.27
C ALA A 75 -1.46 -7.60 5.71
N ILE A 76 -1.69 -8.79 6.28
CA ILE A 76 -2.79 -9.69 5.87
C ILE A 76 -4.14 -9.01 6.10
N ARG A 77 -4.38 -8.41 7.28
CA ARG A 77 -5.67 -7.78 7.63
C ARG A 77 -5.96 -6.60 6.69
N LEU A 78 -4.95 -5.76 6.42
CA LEU A 78 -5.08 -4.63 5.51
C LEU A 78 -5.34 -5.07 4.06
N LEU A 79 -4.65 -6.11 3.59
CA LEU A 79 -4.88 -6.65 2.24
C LEU A 79 -6.25 -7.31 2.08
N LYS A 80 -6.75 -8.03 3.10
CA LYS A 80 -8.09 -8.62 3.04
C LYS A 80 -9.18 -7.56 2.84
N ILE A 81 -9.08 -6.41 3.51
CA ILE A 81 -10.00 -5.27 3.30
C ILE A 81 -10.03 -4.83 1.83
N VAL A 82 -8.88 -4.91 1.14
CA VAL A 82 -8.74 -4.55 -0.28
C VAL A 82 -9.28 -5.65 -1.19
N VAL A 83 -8.87 -6.90 -0.97
CA VAL A 83 -9.18 -8.03 -1.85
C VAL A 83 -10.62 -8.51 -1.71
N ASP A 84 -11.22 -8.41 -0.51
CA ASP A 84 -12.61 -8.84 -0.27
C ASP A 84 -13.63 -8.01 -1.07
N LYS A 85 -13.22 -6.84 -1.56
CA LYS A 85 -13.99 -5.97 -2.45
C LYS A 85 -13.88 -6.32 -3.94
N LYS A 86 -13.46 -7.55 -4.27
CA LYS A 86 -13.22 -8.04 -5.65
C LYS A 86 -14.38 -7.87 -6.66
N HIS A 87 -15.60 -7.61 -6.20
CA HIS A 87 -16.77 -7.39 -7.06
C HIS A 87 -17.15 -5.91 -7.22
N GLU A 88 -16.53 -5.00 -6.46
CA GLU A 88 -16.72 -3.56 -6.59
C GLU A 88 -15.86 -3.05 -7.75
N LYS A 89 -16.43 -2.17 -8.60
CA LYS A 89 -15.70 -1.57 -9.72
C LYS A 89 -14.59 -0.63 -9.26
N GLU A 90 -14.72 -0.06 -8.07
CA GLU A 90 -13.78 0.87 -7.46
C GLU A 90 -13.70 0.58 -5.96
N LEU A 91 -12.53 0.81 -5.37
CA LEU A 91 -12.39 0.78 -3.91
C LEU A 91 -12.94 2.07 -3.32
N ASP A 92 -13.63 1.97 -2.18
CA ASP A 92 -13.85 3.16 -1.36
C ASP A 92 -12.52 3.76 -0.87
N LEU A 93 -12.57 5.02 -0.47
CA LEU A 93 -11.40 5.77 -0.03
C LEU A 93 -10.67 5.11 1.16
N PHE A 94 -11.39 4.34 1.98
CA PHE A 94 -10.82 3.62 3.11
C PHE A 94 -9.97 2.42 2.67
N ALA A 95 -10.51 1.56 1.79
CA ALA A 95 -9.77 0.43 1.24
C ALA A 95 -8.61 0.90 0.35
N LEU A 96 -8.78 2.00 -0.40
CA LEU A 96 -7.70 2.59 -1.18
C LEU A 96 -6.53 3.09 -0.30
N GLU A 97 -6.81 3.65 0.88
CA GLU A 97 -5.74 4.01 1.83
C GLU A 97 -5.09 2.78 2.46
N CYS A 98 -5.85 1.70 2.73
CA CYS A 98 -5.27 0.42 3.18
C CYS A 98 -4.27 -0.11 2.15
N LEU A 99 -4.63 -0.09 0.85
CA LEU A 99 -3.72 -0.45 -0.23
C LEU A 99 -2.52 0.50 -0.29
N GLY A 100 -2.74 1.80 -0.10
CA GLY A 100 -1.69 2.81 -0.05
C GLY A 100 -0.65 2.60 1.06
N ILE A 101 -1.07 2.08 2.22
CA ILE A 101 -0.19 1.66 3.33
C ILE A 101 0.60 0.42 2.92
N VAL A 102 -0.10 -0.61 2.46
CA VAL A 102 0.50 -1.90 2.08
C VAL A 102 1.54 -1.73 0.97
N ASN A 103 1.32 -0.81 0.05
CA ASN A 103 2.26 -0.42 -1.00
C ASN A 103 3.59 0.17 -0.51
N GLN A 104 3.70 0.52 0.78
CA GLN A 104 4.96 0.99 1.36
C GLN A 104 5.77 -0.15 2.02
N LEU A 105 5.17 -1.33 2.19
CA LEU A 105 5.76 -2.41 2.97
C LEU A 105 6.84 -3.14 2.17
N THR A 106 8.07 -3.09 2.68
CA THR A 106 9.22 -3.77 2.06
C THR A 106 9.74 -4.96 2.85
N SER A 107 9.31 -5.09 4.11
CA SER A 107 9.81 -6.10 5.06
C SER A 107 8.95 -7.36 5.17
N VAL A 108 7.81 -7.39 4.47
CA VAL A 108 6.91 -8.57 4.46
C VAL A 108 7.34 -9.56 3.39
N ASP A 109 7.08 -10.85 3.60
CA ASP A 109 7.22 -11.87 2.56
C ASP A 109 6.04 -11.73 1.58
N TRP A 110 6.30 -11.10 0.44
CA TRP A 110 5.26 -10.82 -0.55
C TRP A 110 4.75 -12.07 -1.27
N ALA A 111 5.58 -13.10 -1.44
CA ALA A 111 5.16 -14.33 -2.10
C ALA A 111 4.17 -15.09 -1.21
N SER A 112 4.52 -15.28 0.07
CA SER A 112 3.64 -15.89 1.06
C SER A 112 2.36 -15.09 1.27
N LEU A 113 2.48 -13.75 1.36
CA LEU A 113 1.33 -12.88 1.55
C LEU A 113 0.37 -12.93 0.34
N ALA A 114 0.90 -12.97 -0.88
CA ALA A 114 0.10 -13.06 -2.10
C ALA A 114 -0.71 -14.36 -2.18
N GLU A 115 -0.13 -15.48 -1.74
CA GLU A 115 -0.81 -16.77 -1.66
C GLU A 115 -1.95 -16.74 -0.62
N GLN A 116 -1.68 -16.25 0.59
CA GLN A 116 -2.62 -16.26 1.71
C GLN A 116 -3.92 -15.47 1.47
N VAL A 117 -3.88 -14.46 0.59
CA VAL A 117 -5.04 -13.60 0.30
C VAL A 117 -5.51 -13.69 -1.16
N SER A 118 -5.01 -14.65 -1.95
CA SER A 118 -5.33 -14.77 -3.38
C SER A 118 -5.10 -13.46 -4.14
N LEU A 119 -3.95 -12.81 -3.90
CA LEU A 119 -3.65 -11.48 -4.41
C LEU A 119 -3.46 -11.45 -5.94
N ILE A 120 -2.85 -12.50 -6.51
CA ILE A 120 -2.52 -12.57 -7.94
C ILE A 120 -3.77 -12.50 -8.83
N PRO A 121 -4.83 -13.31 -8.60
CA PRO A 121 -6.10 -13.15 -9.31
C PRO A 121 -6.72 -11.75 -9.18
N TRP A 122 -6.60 -11.12 -8.00
CA TRP A 122 -7.12 -9.77 -7.79
C TRP A 122 -6.34 -8.73 -8.60
N ILE A 123 -5.01 -8.82 -8.64
CA ILE A 123 -4.16 -7.97 -9.49
C ILE A 123 -4.54 -8.13 -10.96
N GLU A 124 -4.64 -9.37 -11.44
CA GLU A 124 -4.98 -9.66 -12.83
C GLU A 124 -6.31 -9.02 -13.24
N ASN A 125 -7.33 -9.15 -12.39
CA ASN A 125 -8.65 -8.55 -12.65
C ASN A 125 -8.59 -7.01 -12.72
N ASN A 126 -7.73 -6.39 -11.92
CA ASN A 126 -7.55 -4.94 -11.92
C ASN A 126 -6.64 -4.41 -13.04
N LEU A 127 -5.85 -5.26 -13.70
CA LEU A 127 -5.06 -4.87 -14.87
C LEU A 127 -5.83 -5.07 -16.18
N LYS A 128 -6.77 -6.03 -16.24
CA LYS A 128 -7.58 -6.32 -17.43
C LYS A 128 -8.40 -5.11 -17.87
N GLY A 129 -8.23 -4.71 -19.14
CA GLY A 129 -9.11 -3.73 -19.81
C GLY A 129 -8.94 -2.27 -19.37
N GLN A 130 -7.90 -1.93 -18.60
CA GLN A 130 -7.72 -0.59 -18.00
C GLN A 130 -6.92 0.40 -18.85
N LEU A 131 -6.64 0.10 -20.13
CA LEU A 131 -5.83 0.94 -21.03
C LEU A 131 -6.30 2.40 -21.19
N LYS A 132 -7.58 2.67 -20.84
CA LYS A 132 -8.20 4.00 -20.95
C LYS A 132 -8.59 4.61 -19.60
N SER A 133 -8.44 3.89 -18.50
CA SER A 133 -8.82 4.41 -17.18
C SER A 133 -7.59 4.98 -16.48
N GLN A 134 -7.73 6.21 -15.98
CA GLN A 134 -6.74 6.83 -15.09
C GLN A 134 -7.27 6.79 -13.66
N SER A 135 -7.60 5.60 -13.16
CA SER A 135 -8.11 5.45 -11.80
C SER A 135 -6.98 5.40 -10.78
N ASP A 136 -7.21 5.99 -9.61
CA ASP A 136 -6.26 5.91 -8.49
C ASP A 136 -5.98 4.44 -8.09
N LEU A 137 -6.99 3.57 -8.26
CA LEU A 137 -6.85 2.13 -8.03
C LEU A 137 -5.81 1.50 -8.94
N LEU A 138 -5.87 1.77 -10.26
CA LEU A 138 -4.90 1.24 -11.21
C LEU A 138 -3.48 1.64 -10.82
N LEU A 139 -3.27 2.92 -10.48
CA LEU A 139 -1.97 3.40 -10.03
C LEU A 139 -1.49 2.66 -8.77
N GLN A 140 -2.37 2.45 -7.78
CA GLN A 140 -2.01 1.69 -6.58
C GLN A 140 -1.67 0.22 -6.89
N VAL A 141 -2.36 -0.42 -7.84
CA VAL A 141 -2.05 -1.79 -8.28
C VAL A 141 -0.66 -1.87 -8.95
N ILE A 142 -0.30 -0.89 -9.77
CA ILE A 142 1.04 -0.82 -10.38
C ILE A 142 2.12 -0.64 -9.33
N ILE A 143 1.88 0.23 -8.34
CA ILE A 143 2.81 0.43 -7.21
C ILE A 143 2.95 -0.86 -6.40
N LEU A 144 1.87 -1.61 -6.20
CA LEU A 144 1.89 -2.90 -5.54
C LEU A 144 2.78 -3.90 -6.29
N CYS A 145 2.56 -4.07 -7.60
CA CYS A 145 3.39 -4.92 -8.44
C CYS A 145 4.88 -4.54 -8.35
N GLY A 146 5.18 -3.24 -8.41
CA GLY A 146 6.56 -2.76 -8.26
C GLY A 146 7.16 -2.93 -6.87
N THR A 147 6.34 -3.01 -5.83
CA THR A 147 6.78 -3.28 -4.46
C THR A 147 7.08 -4.76 -4.28
N MET A 148 6.18 -5.63 -4.76
CA MET A 148 6.36 -7.08 -4.79
C MET A 148 7.59 -7.48 -5.61
N ALA A 149 7.79 -6.86 -6.77
CA ALA A 149 8.89 -7.17 -7.69
C ALA A 149 10.30 -6.88 -7.14
N ARG A 150 10.43 -6.33 -5.93
CA ARG A 150 11.72 -6.16 -5.24
C ARG A 150 12.21 -7.45 -4.56
N GLN A 151 11.35 -8.46 -4.47
CA GLN A 151 11.68 -9.77 -3.91
C GLN A 151 11.57 -10.80 -5.03
N LEU A 152 12.58 -11.66 -5.19
CA LEU A 152 12.66 -12.59 -6.33
C LEU A 152 11.43 -13.49 -6.46
N ASP A 153 11.00 -14.12 -5.36
CA ASP A 153 9.88 -15.05 -5.39
C ASP A 153 8.56 -14.35 -5.72
N ALA A 154 8.36 -13.13 -5.22
CA ALA A 154 7.18 -12.33 -5.55
C ALA A 154 7.27 -11.74 -6.97
N ALA A 155 8.46 -11.39 -7.46
CA ALA A 155 8.68 -10.91 -8.82
C ALA A 155 8.26 -11.96 -9.86
N ARG A 156 8.56 -13.24 -9.62
CA ARG A 156 8.12 -14.37 -10.47
C ARG A 156 6.60 -14.43 -10.63
N LEU A 157 5.84 -14.04 -9.61
CA LEU A 157 4.37 -13.97 -9.67
C LEU A 157 3.86 -12.82 -10.55
N ILE A 158 4.68 -11.78 -10.77
CA ILE A 158 4.32 -10.59 -11.55
C ILE A 158 4.70 -10.74 -13.04
N VAL A 159 5.67 -11.61 -13.37
CA VAL A 159 6.12 -11.86 -14.77
C VAL A 159 4.97 -12.03 -15.76
N PRO A 160 3.91 -12.81 -15.47
CA PRO A 160 2.81 -12.99 -16.42
C PRO A 160 2.05 -11.70 -16.77
N PHE A 161 2.25 -10.62 -16.02
CA PHE A 161 1.60 -9.32 -16.22
C PHE A 161 2.48 -8.30 -16.97
N THR A 162 3.69 -8.69 -17.40
CA THR A 162 4.67 -7.77 -17.99
C THR A 162 4.11 -7.08 -19.23
N ASP A 163 3.47 -7.82 -20.14
CA ASP A 163 2.92 -7.26 -21.37
C ASP A 163 1.84 -6.21 -21.10
N GLN A 164 0.91 -6.49 -20.18
CA GLN A 164 -0.13 -5.52 -19.79
C GLN A 164 0.49 -4.28 -19.14
N LEU A 165 1.50 -4.47 -18.28
CA LEU A 165 2.18 -3.35 -17.65
C LEU A 165 2.94 -2.50 -18.70
N VAL A 166 3.51 -3.12 -19.75
CA VAL A 166 4.24 -2.41 -20.82
C VAL A 166 3.25 -1.64 -21.68
N GLU A 167 2.13 -2.28 -22.01
CA GLU A 167 1.07 -1.64 -22.76
C GLU A 167 0.51 -0.42 -22.02
N LEU A 168 0.33 -0.52 -20.70
CA LEU A 168 -0.06 0.61 -19.85
C LEU A 168 0.98 1.74 -19.83
N LEU A 169 2.27 1.40 -19.87
CA LEU A 169 3.36 2.38 -20.02
C LEU A 169 3.34 3.10 -21.37
N THR A 170 3.13 2.36 -22.46
CA THR A 170 3.25 2.89 -23.83
C THR A 170 1.96 3.51 -24.36
N GLY A 171 0.81 2.99 -23.94
CA GLY A 171 -0.52 3.38 -24.44
C GLY A 171 -1.07 4.64 -23.79
N THR A 172 -0.39 5.18 -22.79
CA THR A 172 -0.88 6.31 -22.02
C THR A 172 -0.06 7.56 -22.32
N ASN A 173 -0.72 8.61 -22.81
CA ASN A 173 -0.23 10.00 -22.69
C ASN A 173 -0.24 10.44 -21.20
N LEU A 174 0.15 9.56 -20.27
CA LEU A 174 0.00 9.76 -18.83
C LEU A 174 1.03 10.76 -18.32
N LEU A 175 0.51 11.69 -17.52
CA LEU A 175 1.25 12.64 -16.70
C LEU A 175 2.51 12.01 -16.08
N ILE A 176 3.57 12.81 -16.02
CA ILE A 176 4.94 12.50 -15.55
C ILE A 176 4.98 11.66 -14.25
N PHE A 177 4.00 11.81 -13.36
CA PHE A 177 3.93 11.10 -12.07
C PHE A 177 3.66 9.60 -12.21
N THR A 178 2.69 9.20 -13.04
CA THR A 178 2.36 7.80 -13.32
C THR A 178 3.56 7.09 -13.92
N ASN A 179 4.22 7.74 -14.89
CA ASN A 179 5.44 7.24 -15.53
C ASN A 179 6.54 6.88 -14.52
N LYS A 180 6.75 7.66 -13.46
CA LYS A 180 7.76 7.34 -12.43
C LYS A 180 7.44 6.04 -11.67
N HIS A 181 6.17 5.79 -11.38
CA HIS A 181 5.76 4.58 -10.64
C HIS A 181 5.82 3.33 -11.51
N PHE A 182 5.35 3.43 -12.76
CA PHE A 182 5.54 2.36 -13.74
C PHE A 182 7.03 2.07 -13.98
N LEU A 183 7.85 3.08 -14.27
CA LEU A 183 9.30 2.89 -14.47
C LEU A 183 9.95 2.23 -13.26
N LYS A 184 9.56 2.60 -12.03
CA LYS A 184 10.04 1.92 -10.82
C LYS A 184 9.60 0.46 -10.74
N ALA A 185 8.35 0.15 -11.08
CA ALA A 185 7.86 -1.22 -11.09
C ALA A 185 8.61 -2.08 -12.11
N PHE A 186 8.73 -1.57 -13.34
CA PHE A 186 9.50 -2.20 -14.42
C PHE A 186 10.96 -2.40 -14.07
N TYR A 187 11.62 -1.33 -13.63
CA TYR A 187 13.01 -1.40 -13.21
C TYR A 187 13.22 -2.42 -12.08
N SER A 188 12.31 -2.49 -11.12
CA SER A 188 12.39 -3.48 -10.03
C SER A 188 12.23 -4.90 -10.56
N LEU A 189 11.30 -5.12 -11.50
CA LEU A 189 11.07 -6.43 -12.12
C LEU A 189 12.28 -6.90 -12.92
N ILE A 190 12.77 -6.07 -13.85
CA ILE A 190 13.94 -6.37 -14.70
C ILE A 190 15.16 -6.66 -13.83
N ARG A 191 15.49 -5.75 -12.91
CA ARG A 191 16.65 -5.90 -12.02
C ARG A 191 16.62 -7.17 -11.18
N THR A 192 15.44 -7.61 -10.76
CA THR A 192 15.30 -8.74 -9.86
C THR A 192 15.31 -10.09 -10.59
N ILE A 193 14.89 -10.13 -11.86
CA ILE A 193 14.80 -11.37 -12.65
C ILE A 193 16.07 -11.64 -13.47
N GLU A 194 16.80 -10.60 -13.87
CA GLU A 194 18.07 -10.73 -14.63
C GLU A 194 19.28 -11.13 -13.76
N ILE A 195 19.08 -11.42 -12.47
CA ILE A 195 20.09 -11.90 -11.50
C ILE A 195 19.72 -13.30 -11.05
#